data_AF-A0A7J9R6S4-F1
#
_entry.id   AF-A0A7J9R6S4-F1
#
_cell.length_a   1.000
_cell.length_b   1.000
_cell.length_c   1.000
_cell.angle_alpha   90.00
_cell.angle_beta   90.00
_cell.angle_gamma   90.00
#
_symmetry.space_group_name_H-M   'P 1'
#
loop_
_entity.id
_entity.type
_entity.pdbx_description
1 polymer ?
#
loop_
_entity_poly.entity_id
_entity_poly.type
_entity_poly.pdbx_seq_one_letter_code
_entity_poly.pdbx_strand_id
1 'polypeptide(L)'
;PSVVQMLKKLNEKNLVNYNKAGVVLTEEGEKVGASMMRNSRLLEVLMDSALKVEIDEEMVCGIEHHMNKQFTDALCTMLKHPRKCPHDHDIPPGQCCSTVTQN
;
A
#
# COMPACT_ATOMS: atom_id res chain seq x y z
N PRO A 1 14.97 -12.72 -12.52
CA PRO A 1 13.74 -13.32 -13.11
C PRO A 1 13.12 -12.33 -14.09
N SER A 2 12.58 -12.79 -15.23
CA SER A 2 11.94 -11.89 -16.19
C SER A 2 10.52 -11.51 -15.76
N VAL A 3 9.97 -10.41 -16.30
CA VAL A 3 8.59 -9.97 -16.05
C VAL A 3 7.59 -11.09 -16.37
N VAL A 4 7.75 -11.77 -17.51
CA VAL A 4 6.87 -12.88 -17.92
C VAL A 4 6.93 -14.04 -16.92
N GLN A 5 8.12 -14.38 -16.41
CA GLN A 5 8.25 -15.41 -15.38
C GLN A 5 7.56 -15.00 -14.08
N MET A 6 7.63 -13.72 -13.70
CA MET A 6 6.95 -13.22 -12.51
C MET A 6 5.43 -13.23 -12.66
N LEU A 7 4.90 -12.81 -13.81
CA LEU A 7 3.47 -12.86 -14.11
C LEU A 7 2.91 -14.29 -14.03
N LYS A 8 3.64 -15.28 -14.54
CA LYS A 8 3.26 -16.69 -14.39
C LYS A 8 3.20 -17.12 -12.92
N LYS A 9 4.21 -16.76 -12.12
CA LYS A 9 4.23 -17.06 -10.68
C LYS A 9 3.09 -16.38 -9.92
N LEU A 10 2.76 -15.13 -10.25
CA LEU A 10 1.64 -14.41 -9.63
C LEU A 10 0.29 -15.03 -10.03
N ASN A 11 0.17 -15.51 -11.28
CA ASN A 11 -1.01 -16.22 -11.76
C ASN A 11 -1.20 -17.58 -11.06
N GLU A 12 -0.12 -18.34 -10.89
CA GLU A 12 -0.11 -19.59 -10.09
C GLU A 12 -0.53 -19.35 -8.63
N LYS A 13 -0.24 -18.16 -8.09
CA LYS A 13 -0.66 -17.72 -6.75
C LYS A 13 -2.07 -17.12 -6.70
N ASN A 14 -2.82 -17.10 -7.81
CA ASN A 14 -4.15 -16.49 -7.92
C ASN A 14 -4.18 -14.98 -7.56
N LEU A 15 -3.08 -14.26 -7.76
CA LEU A 15 -2.99 -12.80 -7.53
C LEU A 15 -3.27 -11.99 -8.80
N VAL A 16 -3.03 -12.59 -9.97
CA VAL A 16 -3.36 -12.00 -11.27
C VAL A 16 -4.02 -13.06 -12.16
N ASN A 17 -4.85 -12.63 -13.09
CA ASN A 17 -5.25 -13.42 -14.25
C ASN A 17 -4.39 -12.97 -15.44
N TYR A 18 -3.45 -13.82 -15.83
CA TYR A 18 -2.54 -13.61 -16.94
C TYR A 18 -2.93 -14.49 -18.11
N ASN A 19 -3.36 -13.89 -19.21
CA ASN A 19 -3.77 -14.59 -20.43
C ASN A 19 -3.32 -13.83 -21.69
N LYS A 20 -3.70 -14.33 -22.88
CA LYS A 20 -3.29 -13.73 -24.16
C LYS A 20 -3.80 -12.29 -24.36
N ALA A 21 -4.87 -11.88 -23.67
CA ALA A 21 -5.43 -10.55 -23.74
C ALA A 21 -4.77 -9.55 -22.76
N GLY A 22 -3.94 -10.02 -21.82
CA GLY A 22 -3.21 -9.17 -20.90
C GLY A 22 -3.13 -9.71 -19.47
N VAL A 23 -2.95 -8.79 -18.53
CA VAL A 23 -2.90 -9.07 -17.09
C VAL A 23 -3.94 -8.21 -16.38
N VAL A 24 -4.73 -8.81 -15.50
CA VAL A 24 -5.62 -8.12 -14.57
C VAL A 24 -5.41 -8.66 -13.16
N LEU A 25 -5.53 -7.81 -12.14
CA LEU A 25 -5.49 -8.27 -10.76
C LEU A 25 -6.73 -9.11 -10.46
N THR A 26 -6.58 -10.14 -9.63
CA THR A 26 -7.72 -10.79 -8.98
C THR A 26 -8.15 -9.95 -7.78
N GLU A 27 -9.30 -10.25 -7.18
CA GLU A 27 -9.73 -9.59 -5.94
C GLU A 27 -8.67 -9.70 -4.82
N GLU A 28 -8.02 -10.86 -4.70
CA GLU A 28 -6.93 -11.05 -3.74
C GLU A 28 -5.68 -10.26 -4.13
N GLY A 29 -5.37 -10.16 -5.42
CA GLY A 29 -4.30 -9.30 -5.93
C GLY A 29 -4.54 -7.83 -5.63
N GLU A 30 -5.77 -7.34 -5.80
CA GLU A 30 -6.16 -5.98 -5.47
C GLU A 30 -6.02 -5.70 -3.97
N LYS A 31 -6.43 -6.64 -3.09
CA LYS A 31 -6.26 -6.50 -1.64
C LYS A 31 -4.78 -6.38 -1.25
N VAL A 32 -3.92 -7.25 -1.80
CA VAL A 32 -2.47 -7.21 -1.55
C VAL A 32 -1.87 -5.91 -2.08
N GLY A 33 -2.17 -5.53 -3.32
CA GLY A 33 -1.68 -4.29 -3.92
C GLY A 33 -2.13 -3.04 -3.16
N ALA A 34 -3.39 -3.00 -2.74
CA ALA A 34 -3.92 -1.91 -1.92
C ALA A 34 -3.23 -1.81 -0.55
N SER A 35 -2.89 -2.95 0.07
CA SER A 35 -2.12 -2.95 1.32
C SER A 35 -0.72 -2.39 1.12
N MET A 36 -0.04 -2.71 0.01
CA MET A 36 1.28 -2.17 -0.31
C MET A 36 1.20 -0.66 -0.53
N MET A 37 0.28 -0.20 -1.39
CA MET A 37 0.07 1.23 -1.64
C MET A 37 -0.30 2.02 -0.38
N ARG A 38 -1.07 1.41 0.54
CA ARG A 38 -1.38 2.00 1.85
C ARG A 38 -0.12 2.18 2.69
N ASN A 39 0.78 1.20 2.71
CA ASN A 39 2.03 1.27 3.44
C ASN A 39 2.92 2.41 2.91
N SER A 40 3.17 2.45 1.59
CA SER A 40 4.00 3.48 0.94
C SER A 40 3.49 4.88 1.27
N ARG A 41 2.20 5.11 1.01
CA ARG A 41 1.57 6.42 1.20
C ARG A 41 1.57 6.88 2.66
N LEU A 42 1.45 5.97 3.62
CA LEU A 42 1.55 6.32 5.04
C LEU A 42 2.98 6.66 5.46
N LEU A 43 4.00 6.02 4.86
CA LEU A 43 5.40 6.39 5.08
C LEU A 43 5.72 7.77 4.47
N GLU A 44 5.20 8.06 3.27
CA GLU A 44 5.30 9.40 2.66
C GLU A 44 4.72 10.48 3.59
N VAL A 45 3.50 10.24 4.12
CA VAL A 45 2.86 11.16 5.09
C VAL A 45 3.66 11.25 6.38
N LEU A 46 4.24 10.15 6.88
CA LEU A 46 5.09 10.18 8.06
C LEU A 46 6.28 11.11 7.88
N MET A 47 7.00 10.97 6.76
CA MET A 47 8.18 11.77 6.43
C MET A 47 7.83 13.26 6.31
N ASP A 48 6.82 13.59 5.52
CA ASP A 48 6.40 14.97 5.27
C ASP A 48 5.74 15.63 6.50
N SER A 49 4.73 14.98 7.07
CA SER A 49 3.82 15.61 8.01
C SER A 49 4.28 15.52 9.46
N ALA A 50 4.92 14.42 9.87
CA ALA A 50 5.35 14.21 11.25
C ALA A 50 6.85 14.47 11.46
N LEU A 51 7.70 13.97 10.54
CA LEU A 51 9.16 14.11 10.66
C LEU A 51 9.69 15.41 10.04
N LYS A 52 8.94 16.04 9.13
CA LYS A 52 9.32 17.29 8.44
C LYS A 52 10.63 17.15 7.67
N VAL A 53 10.79 16.02 6.99
CA VAL A 53 11.92 15.72 6.09
C VAL A 53 11.42 15.51 4.67
N GLU A 54 12.33 15.62 3.71
CA GLU A 54 12.05 15.24 2.32
C GLU A 54 11.70 13.76 2.22
N ILE A 55 10.82 13.42 1.27
CA ILE A 55 10.39 12.04 1.03
C ILE A 55 11.54 11.31 0.32
N ASP A 56 12.05 10.27 0.96
CA ASP A 56 13.02 9.35 0.38
C ASP A 56 12.28 8.12 -0.18
N GLU A 57 12.03 8.15 -1.49
CA GLU A 57 11.31 7.09 -2.22
C GLU A 57 12.02 5.72 -2.12
N GLU A 58 13.36 5.70 -2.05
CA GLU A 58 14.12 4.44 -1.92
C GLU A 58 13.88 3.83 -0.54
N MET A 59 13.88 4.66 0.50
CA MET A 59 13.57 4.23 1.86
C MET A 59 12.10 3.77 1.98
N VAL A 60 11.15 4.50 1.40
CA VAL A 60 9.73 4.10 1.39
C VAL A 60 9.56 2.72 0.74
N CYS A 61 10.11 2.54 -0.47
CA CYS A 61 10.07 1.28 -1.21
C CYS A 61 10.73 0.11 -0.44
N GLY A 62 11.82 0.38 0.30
CA GLY A 62 12.47 -0.62 1.14
C GLY A 62 11.62 -1.06 2.34
N ILE A 63 10.90 -0.13 2.97
CA ILE A 63 10.16 -0.37 4.22
C ILE A 63 8.75 -0.92 3.95
N GLU A 64 8.06 -0.46 2.89
CA GLU A 64 6.64 -0.78 2.65
C GLU A 64 6.34 -2.29 2.62
N HIS A 65 7.30 -3.09 2.14
CA HIS A 65 7.19 -4.54 1.99
C HIS A 65 7.35 -5.30 3.31
N HIS A 66 7.87 -4.64 4.34
CA HIS A 66 8.17 -5.22 5.65
C HIS A 66 7.16 -4.80 6.73
N MET A 67 6.23 -3.90 6.40
CA MET A 67 5.20 -3.45 7.32
C MET A 67 4.09 -4.49 7.45
N ASN A 68 3.86 -4.94 8.69
CA ASN A 68 2.70 -5.77 9.02
C ASN A 68 1.46 -4.89 9.28
N LYS A 69 0.29 -5.52 9.23
CA LYS A 69 -1.01 -4.83 9.41
C LYS A 69 -1.10 -4.02 10.72
N GLN A 70 -0.60 -4.55 11.83
CA GLN A 70 -0.66 -3.88 13.12
C GLN A 70 0.14 -2.57 13.10
N PHE A 71 1.35 -2.61 12.53
CA PHE A 71 2.20 -1.44 12.36
C PHE A 71 1.54 -0.41 11.44
N THR A 72 1.05 -0.82 10.28
CA THR A 72 0.35 0.06 9.33
C THR A 72 -0.86 0.73 9.96
N ASP A 73 -1.68 -0.01 10.71
CA ASP A 73 -2.86 0.55 11.36
C ASP A 73 -2.50 1.51 12.49
N ALA A 74 -1.47 1.19 13.29
CA ALA A 74 -0.96 2.10 14.33
C ALA A 74 -0.40 3.39 13.73
N LEU A 75 0.36 3.29 12.64
CA LEU A 75 0.88 4.45 11.90
C LEU A 75 -0.25 5.31 11.35
N CYS A 76 -1.25 4.69 10.71
CA CYS A 76 -2.43 5.38 10.19
C CYS A 76 -3.16 6.15 11.30
N THR A 77 -3.36 5.53 12.47
CA THR A 77 -3.99 6.17 13.64
C THR A 77 -3.15 7.31 14.19
N MET A 78 -1.84 7.13 14.33
CA MET A 78 -0.92 8.18 14.80
C MET A 78 -0.98 9.42 13.89
N LEU A 79 -1.11 9.20 12.58
CA LEU A 79 -1.26 10.26 11.58
C LEU A 79 -2.69 10.81 11.46
N LYS A 80 -3.61 10.42 12.34
CA LYS A 80 -5.03 10.82 12.35
C LYS A 80 -5.80 10.43 11.10
N HIS A 81 -5.52 9.23 10.57
CA HIS A 81 -6.21 8.63 9.42
C HIS A 81 -6.21 9.49 8.16
N PRO A 82 -5.03 9.90 7.65
CA PRO A 82 -4.93 10.68 6.42
C PRO A 82 -5.56 9.90 5.25
N ARG A 83 -6.20 10.63 4.32
CA ARG A 83 -6.85 10.04 3.13
C ARG A 83 -6.17 10.41 1.82
N LYS A 84 -5.21 11.32 1.86
CA LYS A 84 -4.35 11.73 0.74
C LYS A 84 -2.89 11.67 1.19
N CYS A 85 -2.00 11.24 0.30
CA CYS A 85 -0.56 11.39 0.50
C CYS A 85 -0.07 12.77 -0.01
N PRO A 86 1.19 13.16 0.25
CA PRO A 86 1.74 14.44 -0.22
C PRO A 86 1.69 14.62 -1.75
N HIS A 87 1.57 13.53 -2.50
CA HIS A 87 1.40 13.51 -3.96
C HIS A 87 -0.06 13.55 -4.44
N ASP A 88 -1.02 13.85 -3.55
CA ASP A 88 -2.48 13.91 -3.80
C ASP A 88 -3.13 12.57 -4.23
N HIS A 89 -2.44 11.45 -4.03
CA HIS A 89 -3.02 10.12 -4.23
C HIS A 89 -3.82 9.64 -3.01
N ASP A 90 -4.93 8.93 -3.24
CA ASP A 90 -5.78 8.41 -2.17
C ASP A 90 -5.08 7.35 -1.32
N ILE A 91 -5.26 7.34 -0.01
CA ILE A 91 -4.71 6.27 0.85
C ILE A 91 -5.77 5.18 1.03
N PRO A 92 -5.52 3.92 0.61
CA PRO A 92 -6.49 2.84 0.78
C PRO A 92 -6.86 2.67 2.26
N PRO A 93 -8.16 2.57 2.61
CA PRO A 93 -8.60 2.40 3.99
C PRO A 93 -8.21 1.03 4.54
N GLY A 94 -8.03 0.98 5.84
CA GLY A 94 -7.82 -0.24 6.62
C GLY A 94 -8.82 -0.27 7.77
N GLN A 95 -8.77 -1.32 8.57
CA GLN A 95 -9.75 -1.53 9.64
C GLN A 95 -9.78 -0.36 10.65
N CYS A 96 -8.64 0.27 10.92
CA CYS A 96 -8.58 1.41 11.83
C CYS A 96 -9.30 2.66 11.32
N CYS A 97 -9.59 2.77 10.02
CA CYS A 97 -10.30 3.92 9.46
C CYS A 97 -11.81 3.87 9.68
N SER A 98 -12.38 2.68 9.89
CA SER A 98 -13.83 2.49 10.03
C SER A 98 -14.36 2.98 11.39
N THR A 99 -13.50 3.00 12.40
CA THR A 99 -13.84 3.36 13.79
C THR A 99 -13.91 4.87 14.03
N VAL A 100 -13.50 5.69 13.07
CA VAL A 100 -13.41 7.16 13.21
C VAL A 100 -14.74 7.84 12.89
N THR A 101 -15.68 7.15 12.25
CA THR A 101 -16.99 7.70 11.85
C THR A 101 -17.97 7.96 13.01
N GLN A 102 -17.53 7.84 14.27
CA GLN A 102 -18.28 8.25 15.45
C GLN A 102 -17.40 9.14 16.31
N ASN A 103 -17.40 10.44 16.04
CA ASN A 103 -17.28 11.54 17.01
C ASN A 103 -17.40 12.89 16.28
#